data_AF-A0A960FXI6-F1
#
_entry.id   AF-A0A960FXI6-F1
#
_cell.length_a   1.000
_cell.length_b   1.000
_cell.length_c   1.000
_cell.angle_alpha   90.00
_cell.angle_beta   90.00
_cell.angle_gamma   90.00
#
_symmetry.space_group_name_H-M   'P 1'
#
loop_
_entity.id
_entity.type
_entity.pdbx_description
1 polymer ?
#
loop_
_entity_poly.entity_id
_entity_poly.type
_entity_poly.pdbx_seq_one_letter_code
_entity_poly.pdbx_strand_id
1 'polypeptide(L)'
;MVITPRDLNWWLQTAEQLEWTFAKTYARTAPHDYVVLGRCPLSRADIIRAAKVIHTFGEPGKYWDTTNIYLTSPDRRWKWWTMDRDLNTTTLVNRATTDLTYGVQDTPRTYTPEFTEYDAIATDYDATRDSSQDETVRQRILGHFVGGQPASVLDVGCGTGALLDMGAVDPSAYTGIDPSQAMLNALVSKHPRVARVIPSCFEDAEDLAEGYDLVVAMDVPILDAARLRRLARSLLITTSPDQLRVFVTRGQSSVPRDTISNTASDQKGRNTMSDLGRLFQLRESENAGPLERFTTEALAIAIDHDPRPMVSALLTMDWTGAESSGWPTGLRDVSTLHAQTQRTLWDDNGAVGYLDLILLPEADAQHLGEIWVEVKVNAWIHGDQLSVYREHAQQKSPHATLITLGRTPIDAELPALTWNQISDAVDATPDAHPFWLSLTEFLTERHIASLPAPDVDNPAAATEVIVAINRIILDLWNPKSRKFAWVKEAALRNGMRAGNRLNTTTGPIEFGLSQTDTGTRWVIALRTKNWQRVTLDRSVMLRDAELAGLPAEWIRHDHGPFVLSRSAAPADFATDDEVTAWFRASLQDIKDAGLLNDYLAALPDD
;
A
#
# COMPACT_ATOMS: atom_id res chain seq x y z
N MET A 1 -16.77 -2.57 25.76
CA MET A 1 -18.11 -2.53 26.40
C MET A 1 -18.77 -3.86 26.13
N VAL A 2 -19.23 -4.56 27.16
CA VAL A 2 -19.91 -5.86 26.99
C VAL A 2 -21.35 -5.62 26.53
N ILE A 3 -21.77 -6.27 25.45
CA ILE A 3 -23.14 -6.23 24.92
C ILE A 3 -23.90 -7.48 25.39
N THR A 4 -25.14 -7.34 25.80
CA THR A 4 -25.96 -8.45 26.31
C THR A 4 -27.36 -8.43 25.71
N PRO A 5 -28.16 -9.49 25.87
CA PRO A 5 -29.57 -9.47 25.47
C PRO A 5 -30.40 -8.36 26.14
N ARG A 6 -29.95 -7.80 27.27
CA ARG A 6 -30.60 -6.63 27.88
C ARG A 6 -30.41 -5.38 27.03
N ASP A 7 -29.27 -5.24 26.36
CA ASP A 7 -28.97 -4.14 25.45
C ASP A 7 -29.81 -4.24 24.18
N LEU A 8 -30.06 -5.45 23.66
CA LEU A 8 -31.02 -5.66 22.58
C LEU A 8 -32.41 -5.16 22.95
N ASN A 9 -32.93 -5.57 24.12
CA ASN A 9 -34.24 -5.12 24.59
C ASN A 9 -34.30 -3.60 24.79
N TRP A 10 -33.23 -3.02 25.34
CA TRP A 10 -33.09 -1.56 25.47
C TRP A 10 -33.18 -0.87 24.11
N TRP A 11 -32.45 -1.36 23.10
CA TRP A 11 -32.47 -0.75 21.77
C TRP A 11 -33.84 -0.87 21.10
N LEU A 12 -34.48 -2.04 21.19
CA LEU A 12 -35.82 -2.25 20.60
C LEU A 12 -36.86 -1.28 21.20
N GLN A 13 -36.87 -1.11 22.52
CA GLN A 13 -37.76 -0.16 23.19
C GLN A 13 -37.41 1.30 22.85
N THR A 14 -36.12 1.61 22.78
CA THR A 14 -35.64 2.96 22.50
C THR A 14 -35.98 3.36 21.06
N ALA A 15 -35.70 2.50 20.08
CA ALA A 15 -35.90 2.78 18.66
C ALA A 15 -37.37 3.08 18.30
N GLU A 16 -38.32 2.50 19.02
CA GLU A 16 -39.76 2.78 18.88
C GLU A 16 -40.16 4.18 19.35
N GLN A 17 -39.43 4.75 20.32
CA GLN A 17 -39.73 6.05 20.91
C GLN A 17 -39.03 7.22 20.22
N LEU A 18 -38.07 6.94 19.31
CA LEU A 18 -37.32 7.98 18.61
C LEU A 18 -38.17 8.59 17.48
N GLU A 19 -37.99 9.90 17.30
CA GLU A 19 -38.42 10.58 16.09
C GLU A 19 -37.36 10.42 15.01
N TRP A 20 -37.74 9.80 13.89
CA TRP A 20 -36.84 9.46 12.79
C TRP A 20 -36.93 10.49 11.67
N THR A 21 -35.79 10.89 11.12
CA THR A 21 -35.71 11.86 10.02
C THR A 21 -35.57 11.15 8.68
N PHE A 22 -36.50 11.39 7.75
CA PHE A 22 -36.40 10.83 6.39
C PHE A 22 -35.24 11.42 5.60
N ALA A 23 -34.41 10.57 5.01
CA ALA A 23 -33.23 10.94 4.22
C ALA A 23 -33.61 11.40 2.80
N LYS A 24 -34.06 12.66 2.66
CA LYS A 24 -34.53 13.24 1.38
C LYS A 24 -33.54 13.07 0.23
N THR A 25 -32.24 13.16 0.50
CA THR A 25 -31.17 13.01 -0.51
C THR A 25 -31.17 11.62 -1.16
N TYR A 26 -31.58 10.58 -0.42
CA TYR A 26 -31.57 9.19 -0.89
C TYR A 26 -32.96 8.65 -1.25
N ALA A 27 -33.99 9.50 -1.26
CA ALA A 27 -35.39 9.10 -1.45
C ALA A 27 -35.64 8.25 -2.71
N ARG A 28 -34.85 8.45 -3.77
CA ARG A 28 -35.00 7.73 -5.05
C ARG A 28 -34.12 6.48 -5.18
N THR A 29 -33.02 6.42 -4.45
CA THR A 29 -31.99 5.38 -4.64
C THR A 29 -31.94 4.40 -3.48
N ALA A 30 -32.00 4.91 -2.25
CA ALA A 30 -32.01 4.12 -1.04
C ALA A 30 -32.90 4.82 0.00
N PRO A 31 -34.24 4.77 -0.14
CA PRO A 31 -35.13 5.43 0.82
C PRO A 31 -34.93 4.84 2.21
N HIS A 32 -34.67 5.69 3.20
CA HIS A 32 -34.49 5.31 4.60
C HIS A 32 -34.70 6.53 5.52
N ASP A 33 -34.87 6.27 6.81
CA ASP A 33 -34.80 7.26 7.86
C ASP A 33 -33.50 7.15 8.66
N TYR A 34 -33.18 8.17 9.45
CA TYR A 34 -32.06 8.14 10.37
C TYR A 34 -32.32 8.94 11.65
N VAL A 35 -31.54 8.63 12.68
CA VAL A 35 -31.32 9.47 13.85
C VAL A 35 -29.85 9.81 13.95
N VAL A 36 -29.53 11.06 14.31
CA VAL A 36 -28.15 11.56 14.35
C VAL A 36 -27.86 12.28 15.66
N LEU A 37 -26.63 12.12 16.16
CA LEU A 37 -26.14 12.77 17.37
C LEU A 37 -26.38 14.28 17.33
N GLY A 38 -26.89 14.83 18.44
CA GLY A 38 -27.23 16.26 18.55
C GLY A 38 -28.57 16.67 17.94
N ARG A 39 -29.29 15.75 17.28
CA ARG A 39 -30.66 15.97 16.77
C ARG A 39 -31.67 14.93 17.25
N CYS A 40 -31.28 14.08 18.20
CA CYS A 40 -32.14 13.10 18.85
C CYS A 40 -31.80 13.08 20.36
N PRO A 41 -32.65 12.50 21.22
CA PRO A 41 -32.43 12.49 22.67
C PRO A 41 -31.29 11.55 23.12
N LEU A 42 -30.70 10.78 22.20
CA LEU A 42 -29.62 9.84 22.51
C LEU A 42 -28.30 10.57 22.75
N SER A 43 -27.59 10.17 23.79
CA SER A 43 -26.21 10.58 24.02
C SER A 43 -25.26 9.90 23.02
N ARG A 44 -24.01 10.36 22.96
CA ARG A 44 -22.97 9.67 22.18
C ARG A 44 -22.78 8.22 22.63
N ALA A 45 -22.82 7.97 23.95
CA ALA A 45 -22.70 6.63 24.50
C ALA A 45 -23.87 5.72 24.06
N ASP A 46 -25.09 6.27 24.00
CA ASP A 46 -26.26 5.53 23.52
C ASP A 46 -26.17 5.22 22.02
N ILE A 47 -25.70 6.15 21.20
CA ILE A 47 -25.50 5.90 19.75
C ILE A 47 -24.46 4.79 19.53
N ILE A 48 -23.33 4.82 20.26
CA ILE A 48 -22.31 3.77 20.19
C ILE A 48 -22.87 2.43 20.69
N ARG A 49 -23.65 2.44 21.77
CA ARG A 49 -24.32 1.24 22.30
C ARG A 49 -25.30 0.66 21.28
N ALA A 50 -26.10 1.49 20.62
CA ALA A 50 -27.00 1.07 19.55
C ALA A 50 -26.26 0.45 18.37
N ALA A 51 -25.16 1.08 17.92
CA ALA A 51 -24.31 0.56 16.87
C ALA A 51 -23.78 -0.85 17.22
N LYS A 52 -23.25 -1.01 18.43
CA LYS A 52 -22.73 -2.30 18.91
C LYS A 52 -23.83 -3.35 19.08
N VAL A 53 -25.02 -2.98 19.57
CA VAL A 53 -26.19 -3.88 19.60
C VAL A 53 -26.57 -4.36 18.20
N ILE A 54 -26.62 -3.45 17.22
CA ILE A 54 -26.94 -3.81 15.84
C ILE A 54 -25.91 -4.81 15.28
N HIS A 55 -24.63 -4.54 15.47
CA HIS A 55 -23.56 -5.43 14.98
C HIS A 55 -23.49 -6.77 15.73
N THR A 56 -23.98 -6.81 16.97
CA THR A 56 -24.04 -8.05 17.77
C THR A 56 -25.21 -8.94 17.35
N PHE A 57 -26.41 -8.38 17.21
CA PHE A 57 -27.65 -9.16 17.04
C PHE A 57 -28.22 -9.15 15.62
N GLY A 58 -27.66 -8.33 14.72
CA GLY A 58 -28.08 -8.27 13.32
C GLY A 58 -27.47 -9.36 12.45
N GLU A 59 -27.76 -9.31 11.16
CA GLU A 59 -27.20 -10.21 10.15
C GLU A 59 -26.60 -9.39 8.99
N PRO A 60 -25.57 -9.90 8.29
CA PRO A 60 -25.00 -9.24 7.13
C PRO A 60 -26.02 -9.10 6.00
N GLY A 61 -26.03 -7.93 5.36
CA GLY A 61 -26.79 -7.66 4.15
C GLY A 61 -26.06 -6.67 3.27
N LYS A 62 -26.40 -6.66 1.98
CA LYS A 62 -25.82 -5.67 1.06
C LYS A 62 -26.51 -4.31 1.20
N TYR A 63 -25.69 -3.28 1.11
CA TYR A 63 -26.04 -1.92 0.76
C TYR A 63 -25.28 -1.57 -0.53
N TRP A 64 -25.90 -1.93 -1.66
CA TRP A 64 -25.24 -1.93 -2.97
C TRP A 64 -24.07 -2.91 -3.02
N ASP A 65 -22.84 -2.44 -3.20
CA ASP A 65 -21.61 -3.23 -3.24
C ASP A 65 -20.98 -3.44 -1.84
N THR A 66 -21.40 -2.66 -0.85
CA THR A 66 -20.91 -2.76 0.54
C THR A 66 -21.74 -3.75 1.36
N THR A 67 -21.09 -4.49 2.26
CA THR A 67 -21.77 -5.32 3.27
C THR A 67 -21.92 -4.55 4.57
N ASN A 68 -23.14 -4.47 5.11
CA ASN A 68 -23.46 -3.88 6.41
C ASN A 68 -24.14 -4.92 7.31
N ILE A 69 -24.24 -4.65 8.61
CA ILE A 69 -25.02 -5.46 9.55
C ILE A 69 -26.40 -4.83 9.79
N TYR A 70 -27.45 -5.61 9.55
CA TYR A 70 -28.84 -5.21 9.71
C TYR A 70 -29.49 -5.94 10.89
N LEU A 71 -29.90 -5.19 11.91
CA LEU A 71 -30.76 -5.72 12.96
C LEU A 71 -32.21 -5.58 12.56
N THR A 72 -32.93 -6.70 12.49
CA THR A 72 -34.36 -6.71 12.16
C THR A 72 -35.21 -6.73 13.43
N SER A 73 -36.23 -5.88 13.47
CA SER A 73 -37.26 -5.85 14.52
C SER A 73 -37.97 -7.21 14.67
N PRO A 74 -38.44 -7.57 15.89
CA PRO A 74 -39.15 -8.83 16.11
C PRO A 74 -40.40 -9.02 15.25
N ASP A 75 -41.13 -7.94 14.95
CA ASP A 75 -42.30 -7.94 14.07
C ASP A 75 -41.94 -7.91 12.57
N ARG A 76 -40.64 -7.89 12.26
CA ARG A 76 -40.05 -7.82 10.91
C ARG A 76 -40.51 -6.60 10.11
N ARG A 77 -40.92 -5.51 10.74
CA ARG A 77 -41.35 -4.29 10.03
C ARG A 77 -40.18 -3.39 9.70
N TRP A 78 -39.24 -3.27 10.63
CA TRP A 78 -38.08 -2.38 10.55
C TRP A 78 -36.77 -3.17 10.56
N LYS A 79 -35.76 -2.60 9.90
CA LYS A 79 -34.36 -2.94 10.05
C LYS A 79 -33.52 -1.71 10.36
N TRP A 80 -32.47 -1.88 11.15
CA TRP A 80 -31.54 -0.83 11.56
C TRP A 80 -30.10 -1.19 11.18
N TRP A 81 -29.31 -0.18 10.80
CA TRP A 81 -27.88 -0.35 10.49
C TRP A 81 -27.09 0.93 10.76
N THR A 82 -25.77 0.80 10.83
CA THR A 82 -24.82 1.92 10.82
C THR A 82 -23.93 1.80 9.58
N MET A 83 -23.30 2.91 9.17
CA MET A 83 -22.39 2.93 8.01
C MET A 83 -20.91 2.89 8.42
N ASP A 84 -20.61 3.16 9.69
CA ASP A 84 -19.24 3.32 10.17
C ASP A 84 -18.57 1.95 10.38
N ARG A 85 -17.30 1.84 9.97
CA ARG A 85 -16.47 0.68 10.26
C ARG A 85 -16.04 0.65 11.73
N ASP A 86 -15.67 1.81 12.30
CA ASP A 86 -15.38 1.95 13.73
C ASP A 86 -16.62 2.41 14.50
N LEU A 87 -17.23 1.49 15.23
CA LEU A 87 -18.45 1.71 15.99
C LEU A 87 -18.29 2.73 17.12
N ASN A 88 -17.06 3.00 17.59
CA ASN A 88 -16.81 4.01 18.63
C ASN A 88 -16.87 5.44 18.09
N THR A 89 -16.86 5.59 16.76
CA THR A 89 -17.01 6.87 16.07
C THR A 89 -18.40 7.10 15.51
N THR A 90 -19.31 6.13 15.63
CA THR A 90 -20.66 6.24 15.08
C THR A 90 -21.39 7.46 15.62
N THR A 91 -21.97 8.23 14.69
CA THR A 91 -22.77 9.43 14.99
C THR A 91 -24.22 9.30 14.53
N LEU A 92 -24.56 8.25 13.80
CA LEU A 92 -25.86 8.10 13.13
C LEU A 92 -26.28 6.63 13.05
N VAL A 93 -27.58 6.37 13.27
CA VAL A 93 -28.21 5.07 13.04
C VAL A 93 -29.29 5.23 11.98
N ASN A 94 -29.29 4.36 10.98
CA ASN A 94 -30.29 4.32 9.91
C ASN A 94 -31.41 3.32 10.24
N ARG A 95 -32.57 3.54 9.63
CA ARG A 95 -33.72 2.63 9.66
C ARG A 95 -34.43 2.59 8.32
N ALA A 96 -34.89 1.42 7.92
CA ALA A 96 -35.78 1.26 6.77
C ALA A 96 -36.77 0.13 7.04
N THR A 97 -37.82 0.04 6.23
CA THR A 97 -38.69 -1.13 6.25
C THR A 97 -37.98 -2.34 5.66
N THR A 98 -38.38 -3.55 6.06
CA THR A 98 -37.70 -4.80 5.65
C THR A 98 -37.95 -5.20 4.20
N ASP A 99 -38.99 -4.68 3.56
CA ASP A 99 -39.29 -4.86 2.13
C ASP A 99 -38.32 -4.10 1.21
N LEU A 100 -37.60 -3.11 1.74
CA LEU A 100 -36.57 -2.39 1.00
C LEU A 100 -35.26 -3.17 1.01
N THR A 101 -34.79 -3.60 -0.16
CA THR A 101 -33.50 -4.27 -0.36
C THR A 101 -32.54 -3.38 -1.13
N TYR A 102 -31.26 -3.36 -0.75
CA TYR A 102 -30.25 -2.49 -1.36
C TYR A 102 -29.16 -3.34 -2.02
N GLY A 103 -29.26 -3.56 -3.34
CA GLY A 103 -28.37 -4.48 -4.04
C GLY A 103 -28.71 -5.96 -3.85
N VAL A 104 -27.93 -6.84 -4.46
CA VAL A 104 -28.12 -8.30 -4.43
C VAL A 104 -27.79 -8.83 -3.03
N GLN A 105 -28.70 -9.55 -2.39
CA GLN A 105 -28.49 -10.05 -1.02
C GLN A 105 -27.81 -11.44 -1.06
N ASP A 106 -26.51 -11.44 -1.34
CA ASP A 106 -25.65 -12.63 -1.48
C ASP A 106 -24.66 -12.82 -0.33
N THR A 107 -24.87 -12.11 0.78
CA THR A 107 -24.01 -12.20 1.96
C THR A 107 -24.18 -13.55 2.70
N PRO A 108 -23.09 -14.11 3.27
CA PRO A 108 -23.19 -15.29 4.13
C PRO A 108 -24.13 -15.06 5.31
N ARG A 109 -24.85 -16.11 5.70
CA ARG A 109 -25.66 -16.10 6.92
C ARG A 109 -24.80 -16.38 8.14
N THR A 110 -25.02 -15.61 9.19
CA THR A 110 -24.25 -15.67 10.44
C THR A 110 -25.11 -16.02 11.65
N TYR A 111 -26.43 -16.11 11.47
CA TYR A 111 -27.38 -16.31 12.56
C TYR A 111 -27.11 -17.61 13.34
N THR A 112 -26.95 -17.47 14.65
CA THR A 112 -27.01 -18.58 15.62
C THR A 112 -28.13 -18.33 16.62
N PRO A 113 -28.89 -19.36 17.02
CA PRO A 113 -29.98 -19.19 17.97
C PRO A 113 -29.49 -18.97 19.41
N GLU A 114 -28.26 -19.36 19.72
CA GLU A 114 -27.67 -19.30 21.06
C GLU A 114 -26.74 -18.09 21.19
N PHE A 115 -26.89 -17.35 22.29
CA PHE A 115 -26.00 -16.23 22.62
C PHE A 115 -24.84 -16.75 23.46
N THR A 116 -23.61 -16.55 22.98
CA THR A 116 -22.37 -16.97 23.61
C THR A 116 -21.70 -15.81 24.36
N GLU A 117 -20.68 -16.11 25.17
CA GLU A 117 -19.87 -15.06 25.81
C GLU A 117 -19.06 -14.24 24.80
N TYR A 118 -18.71 -14.84 23.66
CA TYR A 118 -17.99 -14.17 22.58
C TYR A 118 -18.87 -13.15 21.85
N ASP A 119 -20.19 -13.39 21.76
CA ASP A 119 -21.11 -12.39 21.21
C ASP A 119 -21.06 -11.09 22.01
N ALA A 120 -20.86 -11.21 23.32
CA ALA A 120 -20.85 -10.07 24.23
C ALA A 120 -19.64 -9.15 24.03
N ILE A 121 -18.55 -9.65 23.46
CA ILE A 121 -17.28 -8.92 23.30
C ILE A 121 -16.87 -8.70 21.85
N ALA A 122 -17.51 -9.35 20.87
CA ALA A 122 -17.11 -9.35 19.46
C ALA A 122 -16.81 -7.96 18.88
N THR A 123 -17.64 -6.96 19.20
CA THR A 123 -17.47 -5.58 18.69
C THR A 123 -16.22 -4.84 19.19
N ASP A 124 -15.57 -5.34 20.24
CA ASP A 124 -14.31 -4.81 20.81
C ASP A 124 -13.21 -5.88 20.84
N TYR A 125 -13.46 -7.08 20.30
CA TYR A 125 -12.60 -8.25 20.48
C TYR A 125 -11.20 -8.02 19.92
N ASP A 126 -11.10 -7.52 18.68
CA ASP A 126 -9.82 -7.27 18.00
C ASP A 126 -8.91 -6.30 18.75
N ALA A 127 -9.47 -5.37 19.54
CA ALA A 127 -8.69 -4.43 20.34
C ALA A 127 -8.05 -5.06 21.58
N THR A 128 -8.51 -6.26 21.97
CA THR A 128 -8.12 -6.94 23.21
C THR A 128 -7.57 -8.35 23.01
N ARG A 129 -7.67 -8.90 21.79
CA ARG A 129 -7.15 -10.23 21.45
C ARG A 129 -5.63 -10.24 21.49
N ASP A 130 -5.06 -11.31 22.03
CA ASP A 130 -3.63 -11.60 21.91
C ASP A 130 -3.29 -11.98 20.47
N SER A 131 -2.44 -11.18 19.82
CA SER A 131 -1.95 -11.40 18.44
C SER A 131 -0.50 -11.88 18.40
N SER A 132 0.10 -12.24 19.53
CA SER A 132 1.53 -12.60 19.62
C SER A 132 1.93 -13.78 18.74
N GLN A 133 1.01 -14.70 18.46
CA GLN A 133 1.27 -15.88 17.62
C GLN A 133 0.93 -15.67 16.13
N ASP A 134 0.25 -14.58 15.77
CA ASP A 134 -0.29 -14.34 14.42
C ASP A 134 0.80 -14.40 13.35
N GLU A 135 1.88 -13.65 13.52
CA GLU A 135 2.96 -13.63 12.53
C GLU A 135 3.63 -15.00 12.40
N THR A 136 3.75 -15.74 13.50
CA THR A 136 4.30 -17.10 13.45
C THR A 136 3.37 -18.03 12.68
N VAL A 137 2.06 -17.98 12.93
CA VAL A 137 1.06 -18.76 12.20
C VAL A 137 1.10 -18.42 10.71
N ARG A 138 1.11 -17.12 10.38
CA ARG A 138 1.20 -16.61 9.00
C ARG A 138 2.44 -17.15 8.29
N GLN A 139 3.63 -17.03 8.90
CA GLN A 139 4.87 -17.52 8.31
C GLN A 139 4.86 -19.04 8.11
N ARG A 140 4.24 -19.81 9.02
CA ARG A 140 4.10 -21.27 8.85
C ARG A 140 3.22 -21.64 7.67
N ILE A 141 2.14 -20.89 7.43
CA ILE A 141 1.26 -21.10 6.28
C ILE A 141 2.00 -20.75 4.99
N LEU A 142 2.55 -19.54 4.91
CA LEU A 142 3.23 -19.06 3.70
C LEU A 142 4.47 -19.92 3.36
N GLY A 143 5.23 -20.33 4.38
CA GLY A 143 6.38 -21.21 4.21
C GLY A 143 6.02 -22.65 3.84
N HIS A 144 4.79 -23.11 4.11
CA HIS A 144 4.33 -24.44 3.70
C HIS A 144 3.80 -24.44 2.26
N PHE A 145 3.10 -23.38 1.86
CA PHE A 145 2.49 -23.24 0.53
C PHE A 145 3.35 -22.37 -0.41
N VAL A 146 4.67 -22.55 -0.41
CA VAL A 146 5.62 -21.75 -1.22
C VAL A 146 5.18 -21.71 -2.69
N GLY A 147 5.01 -20.49 -3.22
CA GLY A 147 4.56 -20.28 -4.60
C GLY A 147 3.04 -20.22 -4.79
N GLY A 148 2.25 -20.20 -3.72
CA GLY A 148 0.79 -20.03 -3.79
C GLY A 148 0.11 -19.83 -2.43
N GLN A 149 -1.22 -19.90 -2.42
CA GLN A 149 -2.03 -19.99 -1.19
C GLN A 149 -2.76 -21.34 -1.17
N PRO A 150 -3.15 -21.84 0.02
CA PRO A 150 -3.99 -23.04 0.09
C PRO A 150 -5.26 -22.87 -0.73
N ALA A 151 -5.57 -23.82 -1.61
CA ALA A 151 -6.73 -23.75 -2.49
C ALA A 151 -8.06 -23.94 -1.73
N SER A 152 -8.00 -24.46 -0.50
CA SER A 152 -9.13 -24.60 0.40
C SER A 152 -8.69 -24.50 1.85
N VAL A 153 -9.36 -23.65 2.62
CA VAL A 153 -9.04 -23.38 4.03
C VAL A 153 -10.28 -23.59 4.90
N LEU A 154 -10.08 -24.30 6.00
CA LEU A 154 -11.04 -24.37 7.11
C LEU A 154 -10.44 -23.70 8.33
N ASP A 155 -11.11 -22.65 8.82
CA ASP A 155 -10.74 -21.93 10.03
C ASP A 155 -11.79 -22.20 11.12
N VAL A 156 -11.39 -22.99 12.10
CA VAL A 156 -12.23 -23.49 13.20
C VAL A 156 -12.13 -22.53 14.37
N GLY A 157 -13.27 -22.01 14.84
CA GLY A 157 -13.29 -20.91 15.79
C GLY A 157 -12.74 -19.64 15.16
N CYS A 158 -13.23 -19.31 13.97
CA CYS A 158 -12.65 -18.24 13.15
C CYS A 158 -12.75 -16.85 13.79
N GLY A 159 -13.61 -16.68 14.80
CA GLY A 159 -13.82 -15.41 15.47
C GLY A 159 -14.17 -14.31 14.47
N THR A 160 -13.48 -13.18 14.61
CA THR A 160 -13.62 -12.03 13.69
C THR A 160 -12.82 -12.19 12.39
N GLY A 161 -12.15 -13.32 12.15
CA GLY A 161 -11.40 -13.58 10.91
C GLY A 161 -9.92 -13.19 10.95
N ALA A 162 -9.23 -13.44 12.06
CA ALA A 162 -7.81 -13.10 12.23
C ALA A 162 -6.92 -13.67 11.10
N LEU A 163 -7.22 -14.87 10.60
CA LEU A 163 -6.46 -15.50 9.50
C LEU A 163 -6.53 -14.70 8.19
N LEU A 164 -7.67 -14.05 7.93
CA LEU A 164 -7.86 -13.16 6.80
C LEU A 164 -7.19 -11.80 7.06
N ASP A 165 -7.26 -11.27 8.29
CA ASP A 165 -6.59 -10.02 8.68
C ASP A 165 -5.06 -10.11 8.46
N MET A 166 -4.47 -11.28 8.72
CA MET A 166 -3.04 -11.56 8.48
C MET A 166 -2.65 -11.67 7.00
N GLY A 167 -3.62 -11.75 6.08
CA GLY A 167 -3.36 -12.03 4.66
C GLY A 167 -2.74 -13.42 4.41
N ALA A 168 -2.92 -14.37 5.33
CA ALA A 168 -2.35 -15.70 5.22
C ALA A 168 -3.05 -16.57 4.16
N VAL A 169 -4.29 -16.24 3.81
CA VAL A 169 -5.18 -17.04 2.96
C VAL A 169 -6.08 -16.17 2.08
N ASP A 170 -6.54 -16.70 0.94
CA ASP A 170 -7.48 -16.02 0.05
C ASP A 170 -8.92 -16.09 0.63
N PRO A 171 -9.65 -14.96 0.76
CA PRO A 171 -11.06 -14.97 1.17
C PRO A 171 -11.94 -15.91 0.32
N SER A 172 -11.64 -16.08 -0.97
CA SER A 172 -12.39 -16.94 -1.89
C SER A 172 -12.15 -18.44 -1.70
N ALA A 173 -11.07 -18.82 -0.99
CA ALA A 173 -10.76 -20.20 -0.61
C ALA A 173 -11.16 -20.53 0.84
N TYR A 174 -11.69 -19.55 1.57
CA TYR A 174 -11.88 -19.60 3.01
C TYR A 174 -13.26 -20.10 3.43
N THR A 175 -13.29 -21.04 4.36
CA THR A 175 -14.46 -21.46 5.14
C THR A 175 -14.21 -21.21 6.62
N GLY A 176 -14.93 -20.26 7.22
CA GLY A 176 -14.87 -19.98 8.66
C GLY A 176 -16.03 -20.62 9.43
N ILE A 177 -15.77 -21.10 10.63
CA ILE A 177 -16.78 -21.67 11.53
C ILE A 177 -16.65 -21.06 12.91
N ASP A 178 -17.75 -20.57 13.45
CA ASP A 178 -17.82 -20.05 14.82
C ASP A 178 -19.26 -20.14 15.34
N PRO A 179 -19.47 -20.44 16.64
CA PRO A 179 -20.80 -20.43 17.24
C PRO A 179 -21.31 -19.01 17.58
N SER A 180 -20.44 -17.99 17.60
CA SER A 180 -20.83 -16.60 17.88
C SER A 180 -21.28 -15.88 16.60
N GLN A 181 -22.57 -15.55 16.54
CA GLN A 181 -23.13 -14.72 15.46
C GLN A 181 -22.40 -13.38 15.34
N ALA A 182 -22.09 -12.72 16.46
CA ALA A 182 -21.45 -11.40 16.43
C ALA A 182 -20.00 -11.47 15.93
N MET A 183 -19.27 -12.54 16.23
CA MET A 183 -17.94 -12.78 15.67
C MET A 183 -18.02 -12.95 14.15
N LEU A 184 -18.95 -13.77 13.68
CA LEU A 184 -19.17 -13.96 12.24
C LEU A 184 -19.66 -12.69 11.54
N ASN A 185 -20.47 -11.86 12.20
CA ASN A 185 -20.85 -10.54 11.71
C ASN A 185 -19.62 -9.65 11.49
N ALA A 186 -18.73 -9.59 12.48
CA ALA A 186 -17.49 -8.83 12.37
C ALA A 186 -16.61 -9.36 11.23
N LEU A 187 -16.48 -10.68 11.10
CA LEU A 187 -15.74 -11.32 10.00
C LEU A 187 -16.29 -10.91 8.63
N VAL A 188 -17.59 -11.08 8.40
CA VAL A 188 -18.22 -10.78 7.10
C VAL A 188 -18.20 -9.28 6.78
N SER A 189 -18.29 -8.42 7.81
CA SER A 189 -18.17 -6.97 7.67
C SER A 189 -16.75 -6.55 7.26
N LYS A 190 -15.71 -7.14 7.87
CA LYS A 190 -14.30 -6.89 7.52
C LYS A 190 -13.95 -7.49 6.15
N HIS A 191 -14.45 -8.69 5.87
CA HIS A 191 -14.08 -9.53 4.72
C HIS A 191 -15.31 -9.87 3.87
N PRO A 192 -15.89 -8.90 3.13
CA PRO A 192 -17.15 -9.09 2.39
C PRO A 192 -17.04 -10.05 1.19
N ARG A 193 -15.82 -10.52 0.88
CA ARG A 193 -15.51 -11.49 -0.19
C ARG A 193 -15.27 -12.91 0.34
N VAL A 194 -15.49 -13.16 1.63
CA VAL A 194 -15.34 -14.50 2.20
C VAL A 194 -16.27 -15.48 1.49
N ALA A 195 -15.74 -16.62 1.06
CA ALA A 195 -16.49 -17.60 0.28
C ALA A 195 -17.58 -18.27 1.10
N ARG A 196 -17.26 -18.67 2.34
CA ARG A 196 -18.21 -19.39 3.18
C ARG A 196 -17.97 -19.12 4.66
N VAL A 197 -19.08 -19.00 5.38
CA VAL A 197 -19.11 -18.91 6.84
C VAL A 197 -20.20 -19.85 7.31
N ILE A 198 -19.93 -20.60 8.38
CA ILE A 198 -20.85 -21.60 8.93
C ILE A 198 -21.11 -21.27 10.40
N PRO A 199 -22.32 -20.79 10.75
CA PRO A 199 -22.71 -20.57 12.14
C PRO A 199 -22.94 -21.91 12.83
N SER A 200 -21.91 -22.46 13.46
CA SER A 200 -21.92 -23.78 14.12
C SER A 200 -20.83 -23.89 15.17
N CYS A 201 -21.00 -24.83 16.10
CA CYS A 201 -19.93 -25.22 17.00
C CYS A 201 -18.87 -26.05 16.25
N PHE A 202 -17.67 -26.15 16.82
CA PHE A 202 -16.59 -26.90 16.19
C PHE A 202 -16.87 -28.42 16.20
N GLU A 203 -17.67 -28.92 17.13
CA GLU A 203 -18.05 -30.34 17.21
C GLU A 203 -18.79 -30.80 15.95
N ASP A 204 -19.50 -29.87 15.30
CA ASP A 204 -20.22 -30.11 14.04
C ASP A 204 -19.28 -30.05 12.82
N ALA A 205 -18.03 -29.60 13.00
CA ALA A 205 -17.06 -29.54 11.91
C ALA A 205 -16.64 -30.94 11.41
N GLU A 206 -16.94 -32.01 12.16
CA GLU A 206 -16.73 -33.40 11.73
C GLU A 206 -17.64 -33.81 10.57
N ASP A 207 -18.80 -33.17 10.42
CA ASP A 207 -19.73 -33.42 9.32
C ASP A 207 -19.34 -32.67 8.03
N LEU A 208 -18.30 -31.84 8.10
CA LEU A 208 -17.70 -31.25 6.91
C LEU A 208 -16.89 -32.30 6.17
N ALA A 209 -17.05 -32.35 4.86
CA ALA A 209 -16.33 -33.30 4.03
C ALA A 209 -14.81 -33.19 4.24
N GLU A 210 -14.14 -34.32 4.41
CA GLU A 210 -12.68 -34.42 4.41
C GLU A 210 -12.11 -33.76 3.14
N GLY A 211 -11.03 -32.98 3.27
CA GLY A 211 -10.39 -32.42 2.08
C GLY A 211 -10.07 -30.93 2.11
N TYR A 212 -9.77 -30.30 3.24
CA TYR A 212 -9.23 -28.93 3.21
C TYR A 212 -7.71 -28.97 3.09
N ASP A 213 -7.10 -28.12 2.26
CA ASP A 213 -5.63 -28.10 2.12
C ASP A 213 -4.99 -27.60 3.42
N LEU A 214 -5.62 -26.61 4.05
CA LEU A 214 -5.25 -26.06 5.33
C LEU A 214 -6.43 -26.13 6.30
N VAL A 215 -6.17 -26.63 7.51
CA VAL A 215 -7.07 -26.48 8.66
C VAL A 215 -6.33 -25.67 9.74
N VAL A 216 -6.97 -24.62 10.24
CA VAL A 216 -6.45 -23.80 11.34
C VAL A 216 -7.47 -23.81 12.47
N ALA A 217 -6.99 -23.92 13.71
CA ALA A 217 -7.80 -23.69 14.90
C ALA A 217 -7.01 -22.85 15.89
N MET A 218 -7.33 -21.57 15.96
CA MET A 218 -6.62 -20.62 16.81
C MET A 218 -7.38 -20.34 18.10
N ASP A 219 -6.71 -20.54 19.24
CA ASP A 219 -7.21 -20.23 20.58
C ASP A 219 -8.56 -20.89 20.91
N VAL A 220 -8.85 -22.01 20.23
CA VAL A 220 -10.06 -22.80 20.47
C VAL A 220 -9.81 -23.78 21.62
N PRO A 221 -10.62 -23.75 22.69
CA PRO A 221 -10.46 -24.66 23.81
C PRO A 221 -10.68 -26.12 23.37
N ILE A 222 -9.70 -26.99 23.67
CA ILE A 222 -9.80 -28.46 23.63
C ILE A 222 -10.36 -28.99 22.31
N LEU A 223 -9.52 -28.95 21.28
CA LEU A 223 -9.71 -29.76 20.08
C LEU A 223 -8.85 -31.02 20.15
N ASP A 224 -9.46 -32.17 19.89
CA ASP A 224 -8.70 -33.39 19.60
C ASP A 224 -8.00 -33.19 18.25
N ALA A 225 -6.73 -32.80 18.30
CA ALA A 225 -5.92 -32.59 17.10
C ALA A 225 -5.91 -33.81 16.18
N ALA A 226 -6.13 -35.03 16.68
CA ALA A 226 -6.25 -36.22 15.84
C ALA A 226 -7.50 -36.17 14.95
N ARG A 227 -8.60 -35.59 15.43
CA ARG A 227 -9.84 -35.41 14.65
C ARG A 227 -9.67 -34.36 13.56
N LEU A 228 -9.12 -33.19 13.91
CA LEU A 228 -8.86 -32.12 12.93
C LEU A 228 -7.89 -32.55 11.82
N ARG A 229 -6.91 -33.40 12.14
CA ARG A 229 -5.98 -33.94 11.14
C ARG A 229 -6.67 -34.72 10.03
N ARG A 230 -7.85 -35.29 10.27
CA ARG A 230 -8.62 -35.99 9.23
C ARG A 230 -9.21 -35.03 8.21
N LEU A 231 -9.47 -33.79 8.61
CA LEU A 231 -10.00 -32.74 7.75
C LEU A 231 -8.91 -32.12 6.86
N ALA A 232 -7.67 -32.09 7.35
CA ALA A 232 -6.52 -31.51 6.66
C ALA A 232 -5.86 -32.47 5.67
N ARG A 233 -5.70 -32.03 4.42
CA ARG A 233 -4.93 -32.72 3.36
C ARG A 233 -3.44 -32.46 3.47
N SER A 234 -3.03 -31.23 3.76
CA SER A 234 -1.62 -30.83 3.73
C SER A 234 -1.12 -30.30 5.08
N LEU A 235 -1.84 -29.34 5.67
CA LEU A 235 -1.39 -28.66 6.88
C LEU A 235 -2.51 -28.50 7.90
N LEU A 236 -2.22 -28.85 9.15
CA LEU A 236 -3.02 -28.49 10.32
C LEU A 236 -2.18 -27.61 11.26
N ILE A 237 -2.74 -26.46 11.63
CA ILE A 237 -2.19 -25.58 12.67
C ILE A 237 -3.19 -25.48 13.82
N THR A 238 -2.71 -25.65 15.04
CA THR A 238 -3.52 -25.40 16.24
C THR A 238 -2.74 -24.50 17.20
N THR A 239 -3.37 -23.46 17.73
CA THR A 239 -2.79 -22.63 18.80
C THR A 239 -3.55 -22.80 20.11
N SER A 240 -2.82 -22.65 21.19
CA SER A 240 -3.31 -22.40 22.53
C SER A 240 -2.44 -21.28 23.14
N PRO A 241 -2.87 -20.64 24.24
CA PRO A 241 -2.11 -19.53 24.84
C PRO A 241 -0.62 -19.81 25.02
N ASP A 242 -0.24 -21.06 25.35
CA ASP A 242 1.15 -21.43 25.64
C ASP A 242 1.83 -22.25 24.52
N GLN A 243 1.11 -22.65 23.47
CA GLN A 243 1.65 -23.59 22.48
C GLN A 243 1.08 -23.39 21.08
N LEU A 244 1.99 -23.25 20.11
CA LEU A 244 1.73 -23.45 18.68
C LEU A 244 2.09 -24.89 18.30
N ARG A 245 1.18 -25.61 17.64
CA ARG A 245 1.44 -26.94 17.09
C ARG A 245 1.15 -26.96 15.59
N VAL A 246 2.08 -27.55 14.84
CA VAL A 246 2.00 -27.68 13.39
C VAL A 246 2.09 -29.15 13.03
N PHE A 247 1.14 -29.64 12.25
CA PHE A 247 1.10 -31.02 11.77
C PHE A 247 1.05 -31.02 10.24
N VAL A 248 2.06 -31.63 9.63
CA VAL A 248 2.08 -31.88 8.18
C VAL A 248 1.49 -33.26 7.93
N THR A 249 0.39 -33.33 7.19
CA THR A 249 -0.27 -34.58 6.82
C THR A 249 0.37 -35.12 5.54
N ARG A 250 0.79 -36.39 5.55
CA ARG A 250 1.34 -37.04 4.34
C ARG A 250 0.19 -37.36 3.38
N GLY A 251 -0.11 -36.46 2.45
CA GLY A 251 -0.85 -36.81 1.24
C GLY A 251 -0.05 -37.82 0.40
N GLN A 252 -0.68 -38.89 -0.05
CA GLN A 252 -0.09 -39.86 -0.98
C GLN A 252 0.37 -39.14 -2.24
N SER A 253 1.69 -39.01 -2.40
CA SER A 253 2.33 -38.51 -3.62
C SER A 253 2.07 -39.48 -4.77
N SER A 254 1.07 -39.18 -5.60
CA SER A 254 1.01 -39.68 -6.97
C SER A 254 0.53 -38.58 -7.91
N VAL A 255 1.42 -37.66 -8.28
CA VAL A 255 1.32 -36.94 -9.55
C VAL A 255 2.63 -37.22 -10.31
N PRO A 256 2.58 -37.87 -11.50
CA PRO A 256 3.77 -38.16 -12.27
C PRO A 256 4.45 -36.87 -12.75
N ARG A 257 5.76 -36.78 -12.52
CA ARG A 257 6.64 -35.94 -13.32
C ARG A 257 6.61 -36.49 -14.74
N ASP A 258 5.92 -35.81 -15.64
CA ASP A 258 6.33 -35.68 -17.04
C ASP A 258 5.40 -34.71 -17.78
N THR A 259 6.00 -33.94 -18.69
CA THR A 259 5.40 -32.98 -19.63
C THR A 259 5.18 -31.54 -19.13
N ILE A 260 6.27 -30.81 -18.86
CA ILE A 260 6.33 -29.39 -19.25
C ILE A 260 7.03 -29.36 -20.60
N SER A 261 6.23 -29.31 -21.67
CA SER A 261 6.75 -29.08 -23.01
C SER A 261 7.09 -27.60 -23.18
N ASN A 262 8.32 -27.33 -23.61
CA ASN A 262 8.77 -26.07 -24.16
C ASN A 262 7.82 -25.57 -25.26
N THR A 263 7.06 -24.52 -24.95
CA THR A 263 6.59 -23.54 -25.95
C THR A 263 6.66 -22.16 -25.33
N ALA A 264 7.88 -21.64 -25.21
CA ALA A 264 8.15 -20.24 -25.01
C ALA A 264 8.57 -19.64 -26.36
N SER A 265 7.58 -19.23 -27.15
CA SER A 265 7.72 -18.17 -28.16
C SER A 265 6.33 -17.71 -28.59
N ASP A 266 6.19 -16.39 -28.75
CA ASP A 266 4.99 -15.67 -29.19
C ASP A 266 3.88 -15.39 -28.17
N GLN A 267 4.17 -14.48 -27.23
CA GLN A 267 3.17 -13.50 -26.76
C GLN A 267 3.84 -12.22 -26.23
N LYS A 268 4.51 -11.47 -27.12
CA LYS A 268 4.85 -10.06 -26.88
C LYS A 268 3.59 -9.21 -27.07
N GLY A 269 3.08 -8.61 -25.99
CA GLY A 269 2.13 -7.50 -26.09
C GLY A 269 0.87 -7.59 -25.22
N ARG A 270 1.00 -7.83 -23.91
CA ARG A 270 0.06 -7.32 -22.89
C ARG A 270 0.87 -7.06 -21.61
N ASN A 271 0.68 -5.89 -20.98
CA ASN A 271 1.29 -5.55 -19.69
C ASN A 271 0.88 -6.58 -18.63
N THR A 272 1.68 -7.61 -18.43
CA THR A 272 1.60 -8.51 -17.29
C THR A 272 2.37 -7.87 -16.15
N MET A 273 1.67 -7.45 -15.09
CA MET A 273 2.33 -7.06 -13.83
C MET A 273 3.23 -8.19 -13.36
N SER A 274 4.39 -7.81 -12.83
CA SER A 274 5.32 -8.70 -12.13
C SER A 274 4.63 -9.40 -10.96
N ASP A 275 5.15 -10.54 -10.53
CA ASP A 275 4.56 -11.28 -9.41
C ASP A 275 4.59 -10.46 -8.11
N LEU A 276 5.67 -9.71 -7.88
CA LEU A 276 5.75 -8.73 -6.79
C LEU A 276 4.80 -7.54 -6.99
N GLY A 277 4.59 -7.09 -8.23
CA GLY A 277 3.63 -6.03 -8.58
C GLY A 277 2.20 -6.42 -8.20
N ARG A 278 1.82 -7.68 -8.46
CA ARG A 278 0.53 -8.25 -8.05
C ARG A 278 0.43 -8.37 -6.53
N LEU A 279 1.47 -8.87 -5.87
CA LEU A 279 1.53 -8.96 -4.40
C LEU A 279 1.40 -7.58 -3.74
N PHE A 280 2.03 -6.55 -4.30
CA PHE A 280 1.92 -5.19 -3.80
C PHE A 280 0.52 -4.59 -4.03
N GLN A 281 -0.15 -4.84 -5.17
CA GLN A 281 -1.53 -4.37 -5.40
C GLN A 281 -2.53 -4.93 -4.40
N LEU A 282 -2.33 -6.17 -3.93
CA LEU A 282 -3.15 -6.76 -2.87
C LEU A 282 -3.01 -6.00 -1.53
N ARG A 283 -1.88 -5.30 -1.33
CA ARG A 283 -1.56 -4.51 -0.13
C ARG A 283 -1.90 -3.02 -0.26
N GLU A 284 -1.93 -2.47 -1.46
CA GLU A 284 -2.00 -1.03 -1.76
C GLU A 284 -3.34 -0.35 -1.36
N SER A 285 -4.31 -1.09 -0.80
CA SER A 285 -5.54 -0.50 -0.25
C SER A 285 -5.36 0.28 1.06
N GLU A 286 -4.14 0.37 1.62
CA GLU A 286 -3.89 0.93 2.95
C GLU A 286 -2.66 1.88 3.01
N ASN A 287 -2.83 3.16 2.62
CA ASN A 287 -1.89 4.29 2.78
C ASN A 287 -0.53 4.19 2.04
N ALA A 288 0.33 5.23 2.14
CA ALA A 288 1.54 5.42 1.31
C ALA A 288 2.87 4.85 1.89
N GLY A 289 2.93 4.54 3.20
CA GLY A 289 4.04 3.80 3.82
C GLY A 289 4.22 2.29 3.46
N PRO A 290 3.28 1.57 2.81
CA PRO A 290 3.45 0.18 2.41
C PRO A 290 4.52 -0.06 1.35
N LEU A 291 4.78 0.91 0.46
CA LEU A 291 5.67 0.69 -0.68
C LEU A 291 7.13 0.56 -0.24
N GLU A 292 7.60 1.47 0.59
CA GLU A 292 8.98 1.44 1.12
C GLU A 292 9.22 0.14 1.88
N ARG A 293 8.37 -0.16 2.87
CA ARG A 293 8.46 -1.41 3.63
C ARG A 293 8.37 -2.65 2.74
N PHE A 294 7.43 -2.69 1.79
CA PHE A 294 7.32 -3.83 0.87
C PHE A 294 8.60 -4.02 0.06
N THR A 295 9.16 -2.93 -0.47
CA THR A 295 10.37 -2.98 -1.29
C THR A 295 11.57 -3.43 -0.45
N THR A 296 11.69 -2.94 0.78
CA THR A 296 12.74 -3.35 1.72
C THR A 296 12.65 -4.83 2.09
N GLU A 297 11.44 -5.37 2.33
CA GLU A 297 11.23 -6.80 2.59
C GLU A 297 11.56 -7.66 1.36
N ALA A 298 11.10 -7.24 0.17
CA ALA A 298 11.39 -7.95 -1.07
C ALA A 298 12.91 -7.96 -1.36
N LEU A 299 13.59 -6.86 -1.09
CA LEU A 299 15.05 -6.75 -1.18
C LEU A 299 15.75 -7.69 -0.19
N ALA A 300 15.33 -7.72 1.08
CA ALA A 300 15.91 -8.61 2.09
C ALA A 300 15.78 -10.08 1.70
N ILE A 301 14.60 -10.51 1.23
CA ILE A 301 14.35 -11.87 0.75
C ILE A 301 15.28 -12.21 -0.42
N ALA A 302 15.45 -11.28 -1.37
CA ALA A 302 16.34 -11.49 -2.52
C ALA A 302 17.81 -11.67 -2.07
N ILE A 303 18.27 -10.84 -1.13
CA ILE A 303 19.62 -10.93 -0.55
C ILE A 303 19.85 -12.27 0.15
N ASP A 304 18.91 -12.70 1.01
CA ASP A 304 19.07 -13.94 1.79
C ASP A 304 19.10 -15.20 0.92
N HIS A 305 18.47 -15.18 -0.26
CA HIS A 305 18.50 -16.31 -1.21
C HIS A 305 19.71 -16.28 -2.12
N ASP A 306 20.19 -15.08 -2.46
CA ASP A 306 21.34 -14.89 -3.34
C ASP A 306 22.03 -13.56 -3.03
N PRO A 307 23.10 -13.54 -2.21
CA PRO A 307 23.74 -12.30 -1.81
C PRO A 307 24.60 -11.67 -2.92
N ARG A 308 24.86 -12.40 -4.02
CA ARG A 308 25.83 -11.98 -5.06
C ARG A 308 25.48 -10.63 -5.69
N PRO A 309 24.22 -10.34 -6.10
CA PRO A 309 23.90 -9.05 -6.69
C PRO A 309 24.09 -7.89 -5.72
N MET A 310 23.73 -8.05 -4.43
CA MET A 310 23.95 -7.00 -3.42
C MET A 310 25.44 -6.75 -3.17
N VAL A 311 26.25 -7.81 -3.02
CA VAL A 311 27.71 -7.67 -2.86
C VAL A 311 28.33 -6.98 -4.09
N SER A 312 27.91 -7.38 -5.29
CA SER A 312 28.35 -6.74 -6.54
C SER A 312 27.97 -5.26 -6.59
N ALA A 313 26.76 -4.90 -6.18
CA ALA A 313 26.31 -3.51 -6.14
C ALA A 313 27.14 -2.68 -5.14
N LEU A 314 27.38 -3.21 -3.93
CA LEU A 314 28.22 -2.56 -2.90
C LEU A 314 29.67 -2.33 -3.37
N LEU A 315 30.21 -3.21 -4.21
CA LEU A 315 31.55 -3.06 -4.80
C LEU A 315 31.63 -1.93 -5.84
N THR A 316 30.50 -1.49 -6.41
CA THR A 316 30.44 -0.36 -7.35
C THR A 316 30.20 1.00 -6.69
N MET A 317 29.86 0.99 -5.40
CA MET A 317 29.52 2.21 -4.66
C MET A 317 30.76 3.09 -4.43
N ASP A 318 30.56 4.41 -4.44
CA ASP A 318 31.55 5.35 -3.91
C ASP A 318 31.50 5.35 -2.38
N TRP A 319 32.58 4.90 -1.76
CA TRP A 319 32.73 4.81 -0.31
C TRP A 319 33.36 6.06 0.32
N THR A 320 33.45 7.17 -0.41
CA THR A 320 33.93 8.46 0.10
C THR A 320 33.15 8.83 1.37
N GLY A 321 33.87 9.17 2.45
CA GLY A 321 33.30 9.46 3.78
C GLY A 321 33.15 8.24 4.70
N ALA A 322 33.40 7.02 4.23
CA ALA A 322 33.38 5.78 5.01
C ALA A 322 34.71 5.01 4.93
N GLU A 323 35.84 5.68 4.70
CA GLU A 323 37.14 5.07 4.44
C GLU A 323 37.67 4.24 5.63
N SER A 324 37.21 4.55 6.85
CA SER A 324 37.59 3.85 8.07
C SER A 324 36.81 2.55 8.33
N SER A 325 35.79 2.26 7.52
CA SER A 325 34.85 1.15 7.77
C SER A 325 35.39 -0.25 7.48
N GLY A 326 36.53 -0.38 6.80
CA GLY A 326 37.11 -1.68 6.40
C GLY A 326 36.34 -2.41 5.28
N TRP A 327 35.04 -2.13 5.10
CA TRP A 327 34.16 -2.72 4.08
C TRP A 327 34.68 -2.61 2.65
N PRO A 328 35.22 -1.48 2.15
CA PRO A 328 35.70 -1.40 0.76
C PRO A 328 36.77 -2.46 0.43
N THR A 329 37.55 -2.85 1.43
CA THR A 329 38.59 -3.88 1.28
C THR A 329 38.03 -5.28 1.57
N GLY A 330 37.22 -5.42 2.63
CA GLY A 330 36.68 -6.70 3.08
C GLY A 330 35.54 -7.27 2.23
N LEU A 331 34.80 -6.45 1.47
CA LEU A 331 33.67 -6.90 0.63
C LEU A 331 34.06 -7.96 -0.39
N ARG A 332 35.31 -7.96 -0.87
CA ARG A 332 35.81 -8.94 -1.84
C ARG A 332 35.89 -10.34 -1.26
N ASP A 333 35.98 -10.45 0.05
CA ASP A 333 36.09 -11.72 0.78
C ASP A 333 34.74 -12.16 1.37
N VAL A 334 33.67 -11.36 1.22
CA VAL A 334 32.33 -11.70 1.69
C VAL A 334 31.65 -12.61 0.67
N SER A 335 31.54 -13.90 1.00
CA SER A 335 30.84 -14.87 0.15
C SER A 335 29.32 -14.93 0.41
N THR A 336 28.88 -14.39 1.54
CA THR A 336 27.52 -14.53 2.07
C THR A 336 27.14 -13.31 2.89
N LEU A 337 25.89 -12.87 2.74
CA LEU A 337 25.35 -11.69 3.38
C LEU A 337 23.91 -11.98 3.78
N HIS A 338 23.55 -11.66 5.02
CA HIS A 338 22.19 -11.81 5.53
C HIS A 338 21.51 -10.47 5.70
N ALA A 339 20.22 -10.40 5.40
CA ALA A 339 19.42 -9.21 5.55
C ALA A 339 18.52 -9.29 6.80
N GLN A 340 18.37 -8.18 7.51
CA GLN A 340 17.35 -8.01 8.55
C GLN A 340 16.62 -6.70 8.32
N THR A 341 15.30 -6.70 8.45
CA THR A 341 14.48 -5.52 8.20
C THR A 341 13.87 -4.96 9.49
N GLN A 342 13.50 -3.68 9.45
CA GLN A 342 12.66 -3.00 10.45
C GLN A 342 13.19 -3.15 11.88
N ARG A 343 14.47 -2.87 12.10
CA ARG A 343 15.13 -3.02 13.40
C ARG A 343 15.04 -1.73 14.21
N THR A 344 14.40 -1.80 15.37
CA THR A 344 14.37 -0.68 16.32
C THR A 344 15.75 -0.44 16.93
N LEU A 345 16.22 0.80 16.85
CA LEU A 345 17.36 1.29 17.61
C LEU A 345 16.91 1.75 18.99
N TRP A 346 17.66 1.36 20.01
CA TRP A 346 17.38 1.66 21.41
C TRP A 346 18.54 2.43 22.02
N ASP A 347 18.22 3.41 22.87
CA ASP A 347 19.13 4.03 23.82
C ASP A 347 18.59 3.85 25.25
N ASP A 348 19.27 4.44 26.25
CA ASP A 348 18.85 4.39 27.66
C ASP A 348 17.48 5.06 27.92
N ASN A 349 16.96 5.85 26.97
CA ASN A 349 15.71 6.60 27.07
C ASN A 349 14.55 5.99 26.26
N GLY A 350 14.81 4.96 25.44
CA GLY A 350 13.80 4.23 24.68
C GLY A 350 14.16 4.03 23.21
N ALA A 351 13.13 3.89 22.36
CA ALA A 351 13.33 3.73 20.93
C ALA A 351 13.70 5.06 20.28
N VAL A 352 14.88 5.14 19.67
CA VAL A 352 15.41 6.34 19.02
C VAL A 352 15.24 6.35 17.50
N GLY A 353 14.91 5.20 16.91
CA GLY A 353 14.60 5.11 15.48
C GLY A 353 14.40 3.68 15.00
N TYR A 354 14.16 3.52 13.70
CA TYR A 354 13.93 2.24 13.04
C TYR A 354 14.80 2.15 11.79
N LEU A 355 15.73 1.21 11.77
CA LEU A 355 16.54 0.92 10.60
C LEU A 355 15.72 0.10 9.61
N ASP A 356 15.71 0.55 8.35
CA ASP A 356 14.99 -0.15 7.30
C ASP A 356 15.58 -1.52 7.01
N LEU A 357 16.90 -1.58 6.84
CA LEU A 357 17.65 -2.79 6.47
C LEU A 357 19.02 -2.82 7.15
N ILE A 358 19.41 -3.99 7.65
CA ILE A 358 20.74 -4.30 8.18
C ILE A 358 21.31 -5.46 7.39
N LEU A 359 22.55 -5.31 6.91
CA LEU A 359 23.30 -6.35 6.24
C LEU A 359 24.37 -6.90 7.18
N LEU A 360 24.30 -8.21 7.41
CA LEU A 360 25.16 -8.93 8.32
C LEU A 360 26.10 -9.85 7.53
N PRO A 361 27.43 -9.68 7.61
CA PRO A 361 28.36 -10.63 7.02
C PRO A 361 28.36 -11.96 7.80
N GLU A 362 28.86 -13.03 7.19
CA GLU A 362 29.03 -14.33 7.86
C GLU A 362 30.04 -14.28 9.03
N ALA A 363 30.06 -15.35 9.84
CA ALA A 363 30.77 -15.41 11.11
C ALA A 363 32.29 -15.11 11.01
N ASP A 364 32.92 -15.45 9.89
CA ASP A 364 34.34 -15.21 9.62
C ASP A 364 34.64 -13.74 9.23
N ALA A 365 33.65 -13.03 8.68
CA ALA A 365 33.72 -11.63 8.27
C ALA A 365 33.12 -10.65 9.31
N GLN A 366 32.72 -11.12 10.50
CA GLN A 366 32.16 -10.27 11.57
C GLN A 366 33.06 -9.11 12.02
N HIS A 367 34.37 -9.21 11.79
CA HIS A 367 35.31 -8.13 12.08
C HIS A 367 35.08 -6.87 11.24
N LEU A 368 34.35 -6.97 10.12
CA LEU A 368 33.96 -5.84 9.27
C LEU A 368 32.83 -5.00 9.87
N GLY A 369 32.12 -5.48 10.90
CA GLY A 369 30.91 -4.83 11.40
C GLY A 369 29.68 -5.22 10.58
N GLU A 370 28.61 -4.43 10.70
CA GLU A 370 27.38 -4.58 9.93
C GLU A 370 27.14 -3.32 9.08
N ILE A 371 26.39 -3.43 8.00
CA ILE A 371 25.99 -2.28 7.17
C ILE A 371 24.55 -1.94 7.51
N TRP A 372 24.29 -0.70 7.91
CA TRP A 372 22.96 -0.14 8.07
C TRP A 372 22.58 0.57 6.79
N VAL A 373 21.42 0.23 6.24
CA VAL A 373 20.93 0.76 4.97
C VAL A 373 19.61 1.49 5.25
N GLU A 374 19.62 2.80 5.09
CA GLU A 374 18.38 3.59 5.04
C GLU A 374 17.80 3.49 3.63
N VAL A 375 16.60 2.92 3.50
CA VAL A 375 16.00 2.62 2.20
C VAL A 375 14.95 3.67 1.89
N LYS A 376 15.03 4.29 0.71
CA LYS A 376 14.02 5.23 0.21
C LYS A 376 13.56 4.86 -1.17
N VAL A 377 12.24 4.84 -1.33
CA VAL A 377 11.59 4.60 -2.61
C VAL A 377 11.12 5.92 -3.22
N ASN A 378 10.22 6.62 -2.52
CA ASN A 378 9.60 7.86 -3.00
C ASN A 378 9.67 9.02 -1.99
N ALA A 379 10.14 8.76 -0.77
CA ALA A 379 10.13 9.73 0.32
C ALA A 379 11.50 10.41 0.48
N TRP A 380 11.46 11.69 0.87
CA TRP A 380 12.63 12.38 1.41
C TRP A 380 12.85 11.98 2.87
N ILE A 381 14.06 12.17 3.36
CA ILE A 381 14.40 11.94 4.76
C ILE A 381 13.68 12.96 5.64
N HIS A 382 13.14 12.51 6.77
CA HIS A 382 12.48 13.37 7.73
C HIS A 382 13.40 13.67 8.92
N GLY A 383 13.66 14.95 9.15
CA GLY A 383 14.34 15.43 10.36
C GLY A 383 15.83 15.09 10.40
N ASP A 384 16.29 14.69 11.57
CA ASP A 384 17.69 14.40 11.93
C ASP A 384 18.01 12.90 11.97
N GLN A 385 17.15 12.07 11.37
CA GLN A 385 17.20 10.60 11.42
C GLN A 385 18.59 10.03 11.06
N LEU A 386 19.20 10.48 9.96
CA LEU A 386 20.53 9.99 9.56
C LEU A 386 21.63 10.35 10.56
N SER A 387 21.55 11.53 11.18
CA SER A 387 22.50 11.97 12.19
C SER A 387 22.43 11.05 13.41
N VAL A 388 21.22 10.71 13.84
CA VAL A 388 20.99 9.75 14.95
C VAL A 388 21.58 8.39 14.60
N TYR A 389 21.36 7.89 13.37
CA TYR A 389 21.89 6.59 12.95
C TYR A 389 23.41 6.59 12.87
N ARG A 390 24.01 7.66 12.37
CA ARG A 390 25.46 7.83 12.28
C ARG A 390 26.11 7.79 13.66
N GLU A 391 25.54 8.48 14.64
CA GLU A 391 26.04 8.48 16.01
C GLU A 391 25.98 7.08 16.64
N HIS A 392 24.85 6.37 16.49
CA HIS A 392 24.70 5.02 17.04
C HIS A 392 25.59 3.99 16.33
N ALA A 393 25.78 4.12 15.02
CA ALA A 393 26.65 3.24 14.24
C ALA A 393 28.11 3.33 14.73
N GLN A 394 28.57 4.53 15.10
CA GLN A 394 29.90 4.78 15.68
C GLN A 394 30.05 4.28 17.12
N GLN A 395 28.95 3.98 17.84
CA GLN A 395 29.02 3.44 19.19
C GLN A 395 29.10 1.91 19.21
N LYS A 396 28.79 1.23 18.10
CA LYS A 396 28.89 -0.23 17.99
C LYS A 396 30.34 -0.71 17.92
N SER A 397 30.58 -1.94 18.37
CA SER A 397 31.88 -2.62 18.28
C SER A 397 31.67 -4.04 17.72
N PRO A 398 32.11 -4.34 16.48
CA PRO A 398 32.71 -3.41 15.52
C PRO A 398 31.73 -2.30 15.08
N HIS A 399 32.27 -1.16 14.64
CA HIS A 399 31.43 -0.03 14.19
C HIS A 399 30.54 -0.47 13.01
N ALA A 400 29.28 -0.06 13.04
CA ALA A 400 28.40 -0.25 11.90
C ALA A 400 28.69 0.83 10.84
N THR A 401 28.44 0.51 9.58
CA THR A 401 28.59 1.46 8.46
C THR A 401 27.23 1.86 7.94
N LEU A 402 26.90 3.14 8.02
CA LEU A 402 25.63 3.67 7.51
C LEU A 402 25.77 4.05 6.03
N ILE A 403 24.89 3.51 5.20
CA ILE A 403 24.74 3.87 3.80
C ILE A 403 23.27 4.20 3.51
N THR A 404 23.02 4.82 2.37
CA THR A 404 21.66 5.10 1.90
C THR A 404 21.38 4.32 0.61
N LEU A 405 20.15 3.84 0.43
CA LEU A 405 19.67 3.21 -0.79
C LEU A 405 18.47 3.99 -1.32
N GLY A 406 18.60 4.59 -2.50
CA GLY A 406 17.54 5.42 -3.08
C GLY A 406 17.52 5.41 -4.61
N ARG A 407 16.62 6.17 -5.20
CA ARG A 407 16.66 6.44 -6.66
C ARG A 407 17.87 7.30 -7.03
N THR A 408 18.19 8.26 -6.17
CA THR A 408 19.39 9.11 -6.23
C THR A 408 20.08 9.14 -4.88
N PRO A 409 21.37 9.55 -4.80
CA PRO A 409 22.03 9.81 -3.53
C PRO A 409 21.20 10.76 -2.65
N ILE A 410 20.97 10.36 -1.40
CA ILE A 410 20.02 11.04 -0.52
C ILE A 410 20.73 12.07 0.38
N ASP A 411 21.96 11.75 0.77
CA ASP A 411 22.83 12.60 1.56
C ASP A 411 24.22 12.62 0.90
N ALA A 412 24.79 13.81 0.70
CA ALA A 412 26.09 13.96 0.03
C ALA A 412 27.28 13.55 0.91
N GLU A 413 27.09 13.41 2.22
CA GLU A 413 28.10 13.02 3.19
C GLU A 413 28.11 11.51 3.48
N LEU A 414 27.11 10.76 3.00
CA LEU A 414 27.02 9.31 3.19
C LEU A 414 27.27 8.57 1.87
N PRO A 415 27.92 7.38 1.93
CA PRO A 415 27.91 6.48 0.80
C PRO A 415 26.48 6.15 0.39
N ALA A 416 26.23 6.18 -0.92
CA ALA A 416 24.89 6.00 -1.47
C ALA A 416 24.89 4.94 -2.57
N LEU A 417 24.01 3.97 -2.40
CA LEU A 417 23.66 2.98 -3.40
C LEU A 417 22.37 3.40 -4.09
N THR A 418 22.27 3.11 -5.39
CA THR A 418 21.05 3.38 -6.16
C THR A 418 20.32 2.10 -6.55
N TRP A 419 19.00 2.20 -6.72
CA TRP A 419 18.20 1.10 -7.27
C TRP A 419 18.65 0.66 -8.66
N ASN A 420 19.27 1.56 -9.44
CA ASN A 420 19.89 1.21 -10.72
C ASN A 420 21.16 0.39 -10.54
N GLN A 421 22.04 0.76 -9.61
CA GLN A 421 23.22 -0.05 -9.31
C GLN A 421 22.84 -1.47 -8.83
N ILE A 422 21.74 -1.60 -8.08
CA ILE A 422 21.17 -2.91 -7.75
C ILE A 422 20.72 -3.65 -9.01
N SER A 423 19.97 -2.99 -9.89
CA SER A 423 19.45 -3.60 -11.13
C SER A 423 20.59 -4.02 -12.08
N ASP A 424 21.59 -3.16 -12.28
CA ASP A 424 22.78 -3.43 -13.07
C ASP A 424 23.58 -4.62 -12.50
N ALA A 425 23.68 -4.70 -11.17
CA ALA A 425 24.36 -5.82 -10.51
C ALA A 425 23.60 -7.15 -10.65
N VAL A 426 22.26 -7.12 -10.65
CA VAL A 426 21.43 -8.29 -10.95
C VAL A 426 21.64 -8.75 -12.38
N ASP A 427 21.58 -7.82 -13.35
CA ASP A 427 21.77 -8.11 -14.78
C ASP A 427 23.19 -8.65 -15.08
N ALA A 428 24.19 -8.16 -14.35
CA ALA A 428 25.57 -8.63 -14.45
C ALA A 428 25.82 -9.97 -13.75
N THR A 429 24.92 -10.45 -12.89
CA THR A 429 25.08 -11.70 -12.13
C THR A 429 24.58 -12.89 -12.95
N PRO A 430 25.46 -13.84 -13.34
CA PRO A 430 25.03 -15.03 -14.05
C PRO A 430 24.09 -15.88 -13.19
N ASP A 431 22.96 -16.28 -13.78
CA ASP A 431 21.93 -17.08 -13.12
C ASP A 431 21.50 -16.46 -11.77
N ALA A 432 21.22 -15.15 -11.77
CA ALA A 432 20.66 -14.46 -10.61
C ALA A 432 19.36 -15.15 -10.15
N HIS A 433 19.19 -15.28 -8.84
CA HIS A 433 18.02 -15.97 -8.29
C HIS A 433 16.70 -15.29 -8.72
N PRO A 434 15.60 -16.05 -8.97
CA PRO A 434 14.33 -15.49 -9.45
C PRO A 434 13.72 -14.35 -8.61
N PHE A 435 14.05 -14.27 -7.31
CA PHE A 435 13.64 -13.14 -6.47
C PHE A 435 14.29 -11.82 -6.87
N TRP A 436 15.54 -11.84 -7.32
CA TRP A 436 16.19 -10.64 -7.87
C TRP A 436 15.54 -10.19 -9.17
N LEU A 437 15.25 -11.14 -10.07
CA LEU A 437 14.56 -10.84 -11.33
C LEU A 437 13.15 -10.26 -11.08
N SER A 438 12.41 -10.85 -10.15
CA SER A 438 11.09 -10.34 -9.75
C SER A 438 11.20 -8.95 -9.13
N LEU A 439 12.24 -8.69 -8.33
CA LEU A 439 12.49 -7.40 -7.71
C LEU A 439 12.83 -6.33 -8.76
N THR A 440 13.72 -6.60 -9.71
CA THR A 440 14.07 -5.62 -10.76
C THR A 440 12.88 -5.32 -11.67
N GLU A 441 12.06 -6.32 -12.00
CA GLU A 441 10.80 -6.11 -12.70
C GLU A 441 9.84 -5.22 -11.90
N PHE A 442 9.73 -5.45 -10.59
CA PHE A 442 8.88 -4.63 -9.71
C PHE A 442 9.40 -3.19 -9.55
N LEU A 443 10.70 -3.01 -9.33
CA LEU A 443 11.34 -1.70 -9.23
C LEU A 443 11.09 -0.90 -10.52
N THR A 444 11.18 -1.57 -11.67
CA THR A 444 10.85 -1.00 -12.98
C THR A 444 9.37 -0.66 -13.10
N GLU A 445 8.47 -1.61 -12.79
CA GLU A 445 7.01 -1.44 -12.86
C GLU A 445 6.52 -0.28 -12.00
N ARG A 446 7.13 -0.07 -10.84
CA ARG A 446 6.77 0.97 -9.87
C ARG A 446 7.58 2.25 -9.99
N HIS A 447 8.42 2.36 -11.02
CA HIS A 447 9.27 3.54 -11.27
C HIS A 447 10.17 3.91 -10.08
N ILE A 448 10.68 2.89 -9.39
CA ILE A 448 11.61 3.01 -8.26
C ILE A 448 13.05 3.08 -8.78
N ALA A 449 13.38 2.18 -9.71
CA ALA A 449 14.57 2.30 -10.54
C ALA A 449 14.29 3.25 -11.71
N SER A 450 15.31 3.97 -12.16
CA SER A 450 15.22 4.84 -13.32
C SER A 450 15.04 4.00 -14.57
N LEU A 451 14.23 4.50 -15.49
CA LEU A 451 14.08 3.89 -16.80
C LEU A 451 15.09 4.52 -17.77
N PRO A 452 15.47 3.80 -18.84
CA PRO A 452 16.09 4.44 -19.99
C PRO A 452 15.26 5.67 -20.40
N ALA A 453 15.92 6.68 -20.96
CA ALA A 453 15.24 7.86 -21.43
C ALA A 453 14.06 7.42 -22.31
N PRO A 454 12.86 7.99 -22.07
CA PRO A 454 11.64 7.49 -22.68
C PRO A 454 11.81 7.48 -24.19
N ASP A 455 11.56 6.33 -24.80
CA ASP A 455 11.43 6.22 -26.24
C ASP A 455 10.34 7.20 -26.68
N VAL A 456 10.72 8.16 -27.52
CA VAL A 456 9.83 9.21 -28.03
C VAL A 456 8.68 8.64 -28.84
N ASP A 457 8.87 7.43 -29.38
CA ASP A 457 7.86 6.67 -30.11
C ASP A 457 6.95 5.85 -29.17
N ASN A 458 7.21 5.88 -27.86
CA ASN A 458 6.38 5.28 -26.82
C ASN A 458 5.63 6.34 -25.98
N PRO A 459 4.39 6.69 -26.35
CA PRO A 459 3.56 7.67 -25.63
C PRO A 459 3.37 7.38 -24.14
N ALA A 460 3.40 6.11 -23.72
CA ALA A 460 3.22 5.74 -22.33
C ALA A 460 4.43 6.14 -21.48
N ALA A 461 5.65 5.88 -21.97
CA ALA A 461 6.88 6.25 -21.27
C ALA A 461 7.01 7.77 -21.12
N ALA A 462 6.75 8.53 -22.19
CA ALA A 462 6.75 9.99 -22.15
C ALA A 462 5.67 10.54 -21.19
N THR A 463 4.51 9.88 -21.10
CA THR A 463 3.44 10.26 -20.17
C THR A 463 3.89 10.18 -18.71
N GLU A 464 4.65 9.16 -18.32
CA GLU A 464 5.15 9.02 -16.94
C GLU A 464 6.10 10.16 -16.57
N VAL A 465 7.02 10.52 -17.48
CA VAL A 465 7.93 11.67 -17.28
C VAL A 465 7.14 12.96 -17.11
N ILE A 466 6.09 13.20 -17.90
CA ILE A 466 5.23 14.38 -17.76
C ILE A 466 4.50 14.40 -16.41
N VAL A 467 4.08 13.25 -15.91
CA VAL A 467 3.49 13.14 -14.57
C VAL A 467 4.51 13.48 -13.49
N ALA A 468 5.75 12.99 -13.61
CA ALA A 468 6.84 13.35 -12.71
C ALA A 468 7.14 14.86 -12.73
N ILE A 469 7.17 15.49 -13.90
CA ILE A 469 7.35 16.94 -14.04
C ILE A 469 6.21 17.71 -13.34
N ASN A 470 4.95 17.24 -13.45
CA ASN A 470 3.84 17.86 -12.75
C ASN A 470 3.98 17.77 -11.22
N ARG A 471 4.56 16.68 -10.68
CA ARG A 471 4.89 16.59 -9.25
C ARG A 471 5.92 17.64 -8.84
N ILE A 472 6.97 17.84 -9.64
CA ILE A 472 7.97 18.90 -9.41
C ILE A 472 7.31 20.28 -9.32
N ILE A 473 6.35 20.55 -10.20
CA ILE A 473 5.61 21.83 -10.21
C ILE A 473 4.79 22.00 -8.93
N LEU A 474 4.13 20.94 -8.45
CA LEU A 474 3.42 20.96 -7.18
C LEU A 474 4.36 21.21 -6.00
N ASP A 475 5.51 20.54 -5.96
CA ASP A 475 6.50 20.69 -4.89
C ASP A 475 7.09 22.10 -4.85
N LEU A 476 7.43 22.67 -6.01
CA LEU A 476 8.11 23.96 -6.09
C LEU A 476 7.22 25.12 -5.66
N TRP A 477 5.94 25.12 -6.04
CA TRP A 477 5.06 26.25 -5.76
C TRP A 477 4.08 26.02 -4.61
N ASN A 478 3.87 24.77 -4.18
CA ASN A 478 2.87 24.36 -3.19
C ASN A 478 1.57 25.20 -3.32
N PRO A 479 0.96 25.24 -4.52
CA PRO A 479 -0.07 26.21 -4.82
C PRO A 479 -1.31 25.91 -3.96
N LYS A 480 -1.78 26.91 -3.21
CA LYS A 480 -3.04 26.81 -2.46
C LYS A 480 -4.23 26.52 -3.40
N SER A 481 -4.20 27.08 -4.60
CA SER A 481 -5.26 26.87 -5.59
C SER A 481 -4.99 25.66 -6.48
N ARG A 482 -6.00 24.80 -6.59
CA ARG A 482 -6.06 23.68 -7.55
C ARG A 482 -6.02 24.12 -9.02
N LYS A 483 -6.05 25.42 -9.29
CA LYS A 483 -6.04 26.02 -10.63
C LYS A 483 -4.64 26.28 -11.19
N PHE A 484 -3.58 26.14 -10.38
CA PHE A 484 -2.20 26.26 -10.85
C PHE A 484 -1.70 24.98 -11.51
N ALA A 485 -1.96 23.82 -10.89
CA ALA A 485 -1.47 22.52 -11.37
C ALA A 485 -2.42 21.35 -11.23
N TRP A 486 -2.13 20.28 -11.98
CA TRP A 486 -2.95 19.07 -12.02
C TRP A 486 -2.81 18.32 -10.70
N VAL A 487 -3.68 18.63 -9.73
CA VAL A 487 -3.68 17.99 -8.41
C VAL A 487 -3.95 16.48 -8.48
N LYS A 488 -4.71 16.04 -9.49
CA LYS A 488 -4.99 14.63 -9.73
C LYS A 488 -4.26 14.16 -10.98
N GLU A 489 -3.30 13.25 -10.83
CA GLU A 489 -2.56 12.65 -11.95
C GLU A 489 -3.47 11.98 -12.96
N ALA A 490 -4.54 11.32 -12.51
CA ALA A 490 -5.53 10.72 -13.39
C ALA A 490 -6.16 11.74 -14.35
N ALA A 491 -6.40 12.97 -13.89
CA ALA A 491 -6.93 14.03 -14.74
C ALA A 491 -5.90 14.49 -15.79
N LEU A 492 -4.63 14.62 -15.39
CA LEU A 492 -3.53 14.93 -16.30
C LEU A 492 -3.39 13.85 -17.39
N ARG A 493 -3.35 12.57 -16.99
CA ARG A 493 -3.28 11.42 -17.90
C ARG A 493 -4.45 11.40 -18.88
N ASN A 494 -5.67 11.64 -18.39
CA ASN A 494 -6.85 11.70 -19.24
C ASN A 494 -6.81 12.87 -20.22
N GLY A 495 -6.31 14.04 -19.79
CA GLY A 495 -6.13 15.21 -20.65
C GLY A 495 -5.17 14.93 -21.81
N MET A 496 -4.02 14.32 -21.54
CA MET A 496 -3.03 13.96 -22.57
C MET A 496 -3.59 12.91 -23.55
N ARG A 497 -4.28 11.89 -23.03
CA ARG A 497 -4.94 10.86 -23.87
C ARG A 497 -6.01 11.46 -24.77
N ALA A 498 -6.88 12.34 -24.24
CA ALA A 498 -7.95 12.97 -25.01
C ALA A 498 -7.42 13.90 -26.10
N GLY A 499 -6.29 14.58 -25.84
CA GLY A 499 -5.66 15.47 -26.81
C GLY A 499 -4.82 14.73 -27.86
N ASN A 500 -4.45 13.47 -27.61
CA ASN A 500 -3.39 12.78 -28.34
C ASN A 500 -2.09 13.62 -28.40
N ARG A 501 -1.73 14.25 -27.28
CA ARG A 501 -0.56 15.13 -27.14
C ARG A 501 0.32 14.63 -26.01
N LEU A 502 1.63 14.65 -26.26
CA LEU A 502 2.67 14.40 -25.25
C LEU A 502 3.18 15.70 -24.62
N ASN A 503 2.38 16.77 -24.68
CA ASN A 503 2.63 17.99 -23.94
C ASN A 503 1.34 18.46 -23.24
N THR A 504 1.49 19.26 -22.21
CA THR A 504 0.38 19.78 -21.42
C THR A 504 0.68 21.20 -20.93
N THR A 505 -0.33 21.85 -20.38
CA THR A 505 -0.20 23.18 -19.77
C THR A 505 -0.68 23.17 -18.33
N THR A 506 -0.02 23.97 -17.49
CA THR A 506 -0.36 24.19 -16.09
C THR A 506 -0.20 25.68 -15.78
N GLY A 507 -1.34 26.39 -15.66
CA GLY A 507 -1.33 27.85 -15.66
C GLY A 507 -0.65 28.42 -16.91
N PRO A 508 0.39 29.25 -16.78
CA PRO A 508 1.17 29.79 -17.90
C PRO A 508 2.33 28.89 -18.36
N ILE A 509 2.59 27.77 -17.69
CA ILE A 509 3.69 26.86 -18.04
C ILE A 509 3.16 25.81 -19.03
N GLU A 510 3.82 25.65 -20.17
CA GLU A 510 3.70 24.47 -21.02
C GLU A 510 4.92 23.58 -20.84
N PHE A 511 4.70 22.28 -20.75
CA PHE A 511 5.78 21.30 -20.61
C PHE A 511 5.44 19.96 -21.24
N GLY A 512 6.48 19.22 -21.63
CA GLY A 512 6.39 17.87 -22.18
C GLY A 512 7.12 17.76 -23.51
N LEU A 513 6.77 16.74 -24.29
CA LEU A 513 7.33 16.43 -25.59
C LEU A 513 6.52 17.12 -26.70
N SER A 514 7.16 17.95 -27.51
CA SER A 514 6.54 18.70 -28.61
C SER A 514 7.27 18.45 -29.93
N GLN A 515 6.53 18.42 -31.03
CA GLN A 515 7.11 18.51 -32.36
C GLN A 515 7.56 19.95 -32.62
N THR A 516 8.80 20.12 -33.04
CA THR A 516 9.38 21.38 -33.54
C THR A 516 9.87 21.20 -34.97
N ASP A 517 10.30 22.27 -35.62
CA ASP A 517 10.88 22.21 -36.97
C ASP A 517 12.16 21.36 -37.04
N THR A 518 12.81 21.14 -35.89
CA THR A 518 14.03 20.33 -35.73
C THR A 518 13.76 18.93 -35.20
N GLY A 519 12.48 18.52 -35.14
CA GLY A 519 12.05 17.20 -34.69
C GLY A 519 11.39 17.22 -33.31
N THR A 520 11.30 16.04 -32.70
CA THR A 520 10.66 15.88 -31.40
C THR A 520 11.59 16.36 -30.30
N ARG A 521 11.14 17.28 -29.43
CA ARG A 521 11.96 17.87 -28.35
C ARG A 521 11.20 17.89 -27.04
N TRP A 522 11.93 17.74 -25.93
CA TRP A 522 11.44 18.13 -24.62
C TRP A 522 11.40 19.65 -24.57
N VAL A 523 10.25 20.21 -24.21
CA VAL A 523 10.02 21.65 -24.19
C VAL A 523 9.47 22.04 -22.83
N ILE A 524 9.99 23.13 -22.29
CA ILE A 524 9.35 23.92 -21.24
C ILE A 524 9.21 25.35 -21.75
N ALA A 525 8.04 25.95 -21.62
CA ALA A 525 7.79 27.29 -22.10
C ALA A 525 6.80 28.06 -21.23
N LEU A 526 6.96 29.38 -21.19
CA LEU A 526 6.05 30.31 -20.54
C LEU A 526 5.19 31.03 -21.56
N ARG A 527 3.88 31.10 -21.29
CA ARG A 527 2.87 31.73 -22.14
C ARG A 527 2.22 32.90 -21.42
N THR A 528 1.81 33.93 -22.18
CA THR A 528 0.97 35.01 -21.62
C THR A 528 -0.48 34.60 -21.46
N LYS A 529 -0.95 33.62 -22.25
CA LYS A 529 -2.30 33.06 -22.16
C LYS A 529 -2.31 31.86 -21.22
N ASN A 530 -3.20 31.90 -20.23
CA ASN A 530 -3.46 30.81 -19.28
C ASN A 530 -4.98 30.59 -19.14
N TRP A 531 -5.34 29.43 -18.60
CA TRP A 531 -6.74 29.00 -18.45
C TRP A 531 -7.55 29.91 -17.52
N GLN A 532 -6.89 30.54 -16.54
CA GLN A 532 -7.51 31.47 -15.60
C GLN A 532 -7.67 32.90 -16.16
N ARG A 533 -7.21 33.13 -17.40
CA ARG A 533 -7.25 34.43 -18.07
C ARG A 533 -6.62 35.57 -17.27
N VAL A 534 -5.66 35.25 -16.38
CA VAL A 534 -4.85 36.25 -15.70
C VAL A 534 -3.93 36.88 -16.75
N THR A 535 -3.96 38.20 -16.86
CA THR A 535 -3.10 38.91 -17.82
C THR A 535 -1.67 38.89 -17.33
N LEU A 536 -0.77 38.27 -18.11
CA LEU A 536 0.67 38.36 -17.90
C LEU A 536 1.28 39.25 -18.98
N ASP A 537 2.05 40.26 -18.55
CA ASP A 537 2.71 41.20 -19.45
C ASP A 537 4.05 40.64 -19.93
N ARG A 538 4.18 40.45 -21.25
CA ARG A 538 5.40 39.93 -21.89
C ARG A 538 6.63 40.77 -21.56
N SER A 539 6.50 42.09 -21.61
CA SER A 539 7.62 43.02 -21.41
C SER A 539 8.11 42.94 -19.96
N VAL A 540 7.19 42.79 -19.01
CA VAL A 540 7.51 42.56 -17.59
C VAL A 540 8.24 41.24 -17.41
N MET A 541 7.69 40.13 -17.94
CA MET A 541 8.33 38.81 -17.83
C MET A 541 9.73 38.75 -18.45
N LEU A 542 9.93 39.37 -19.62
CA LEU A 542 11.25 39.44 -20.26
C LEU A 542 12.22 40.28 -19.42
N ARG A 543 11.79 41.44 -18.91
CA ARG A 543 12.61 42.27 -18.03
C ARG A 543 13.03 41.52 -16.77
N ASP A 544 12.09 40.84 -16.12
CA ASP A 544 12.35 40.13 -14.87
C ASP A 544 13.28 38.92 -15.11
N ALA A 545 13.18 38.26 -16.26
CA ALA A 545 14.12 37.21 -16.68
C ALA A 545 15.56 37.72 -16.88
N GLU A 546 15.72 38.91 -17.47
CA GLU A 546 17.03 39.53 -17.63
C GLU A 546 17.62 40.00 -16.28
N LEU A 547 16.79 40.55 -15.40
CA LEU A 547 17.22 40.96 -14.06
C LEU A 547 17.65 39.77 -13.20
N ALA A 548 17.01 38.62 -13.37
CA ALA A 548 17.35 37.37 -12.68
C ALA A 548 18.56 36.66 -13.30
N GLY A 549 19.04 37.09 -14.47
CA GLY A 549 20.19 36.48 -15.14
C GLY A 549 19.90 35.09 -15.69
N LEU A 550 18.68 34.86 -16.24
CA LEU A 550 18.31 33.56 -16.80
C LEU A 550 19.34 33.06 -17.83
N PRO A 551 19.74 31.77 -17.79
CA PRO A 551 20.72 31.21 -18.72
C PRO A 551 20.42 31.50 -20.20
N ALA A 552 21.48 31.56 -21.02
CA ALA A 552 21.36 31.81 -22.45
C ALA A 552 20.57 30.73 -23.22
N GLU A 553 20.41 29.55 -22.62
CA GLU A 553 19.60 28.45 -23.16
C GLU A 553 18.09 28.76 -23.21
N TRP A 554 17.63 29.73 -22.41
CA TRP A 554 16.26 30.23 -22.51
C TRP A 554 16.11 31.11 -23.75
N ILE A 555 15.29 30.68 -24.69
CA ILE A 555 14.95 31.47 -25.88
C ILE A 555 13.92 32.51 -25.50
N ARG A 556 14.25 33.79 -25.75
CA ARG A 556 13.33 34.92 -25.61
C ARG A 556 12.54 35.07 -26.89
N HIS A 557 11.22 35.17 -26.77
CA HIS A 557 10.33 35.39 -27.89
C HIS A 557 9.81 36.81 -27.83
N ASP A 558 9.91 37.57 -28.92
CA ASP A 558 9.33 38.92 -28.99
C ASP A 558 7.85 38.90 -29.37
N HIS A 559 7.42 37.82 -30.04
CA HIS A 559 6.08 37.65 -30.60
C HIS A 559 5.52 36.25 -30.35
N GLY A 560 4.23 36.06 -30.65
CA GLY A 560 3.58 34.74 -30.61
C GLY A 560 2.99 34.38 -29.24
N PRO A 561 2.70 33.08 -28.99
CA PRO A 561 2.07 32.63 -27.76
C PRO A 561 3.06 32.44 -26.60
N PHE A 562 4.35 32.25 -26.89
CA PHE A 562 5.41 32.02 -25.91
C PHE A 562 6.14 33.32 -25.60
N VAL A 563 6.63 33.46 -24.37
CA VAL A 563 7.51 34.55 -23.90
C VAL A 563 8.92 34.03 -23.73
N LEU A 564 9.06 32.89 -23.06
CA LEU A 564 10.32 32.19 -22.82
C LEU A 564 10.14 30.72 -23.14
N SER A 565 11.16 30.07 -23.70
CA SER A 565 11.17 28.61 -23.86
C SER A 565 12.57 28.03 -23.77
N ARG A 566 12.71 26.85 -23.19
CA ARG A 566 13.93 26.03 -23.25
C ARG A 566 13.57 24.67 -23.86
N SER A 567 14.47 24.07 -24.63
CA SER A 567 14.22 22.76 -25.22
C SER A 567 15.48 21.91 -25.36
N ALA A 568 15.35 20.61 -25.15
CA ALA A 568 16.41 19.62 -25.29
C ALA A 568 16.00 18.49 -26.24
N ALA A 569 16.97 17.90 -26.95
CA ALA A 569 16.71 16.73 -27.75
C ALA A 569 16.53 15.51 -26.83
N PRO A 570 15.65 14.56 -27.14
CA PRO A 570 15.49 13.35 -26.35
C PRO A 570 16.79 12.53 -26.24
N ALA A 571 17.63 12.58 -27.27
CA ALA A 571 18.96 11.93 -27.28
C ALA A 571 20.00 12.61 -26.37
N ASP A 572 19.71 13.78 -25.80
CA ASP A 572 20.59 14.45 -24.83
C ASP A 572 20.51 13.78 -23.44
N PHE A 573 19.59 12.82 -23.25
CA PHE A 573 19.32 12.15 -21.98
C PHE A 573 19.46 10.64 -22.14
N ALA A 574 20.17 10.00 -21.20
CA ALA A 574 20.29 8.55 -21.10
C ALA A 574 19.14 7.93 -20.29
N THR A 575 18.57 8.67 -19.34
CA THR A 575 17.52 8.19 -18.41
C THR A 575 16.35 9.16 -18.30
N ASP A 576 15.21 8.67 -17.81
CA ASP A 576 14.05 9.50 -17.47
C ASP A 576 14.35 10.50 -16.33
N ASP A 577 15.28 10.17 -15.45
CA ASP A 577 15.77 11.05 -14.38
C ASP A 577 16.55 12.24 -14.88
N GLU A 578 17.39 12.08 -15.90
CA GLU A 578 18.10 13.20 -16.50
C GLU A 578 17.12 14.18 -17.16
N VAL A 579 16.07 13.67 -17.81
CA VAL A 579 14.98 14.51 -18.34
C VAL A 579 14.29 15.26 -17.19
N THR A 580 13.94 14.55 -16.13
CA THR A 580 13.23 15.11 -14.97
C THR A 580 14.08 16.15 -14.22
N ALA A 581 15.39 15.92 -14.10
CA ALA A 581 16.35 16.85 -13.53
C ALA A 581 16.50 18.12 -14.38
N TRP A 582 16.55 17.98 -15.70
CA TRP A 582 16.56 19.12 -16.62
C TRP A 582 15.29 19.98 -16.49
N PHE A 583 14.12 19.35 -16.35
CA PHE A 583 12.87 20.07 -16.07
C PHE A 583 12.88 20.74 -14.70
N ARG A 584 13.38 20.06 -13.65
CA ARG A 584 13.49 20.65 -12.31
C ARG A 584 14.37 21.89 -12.31
N ALA A 585 15.56 21.82 -12.91
CA ALA A 585 16.45 22.97 -13.03
C ALA A 585 15.78 24.13 -13.79
N SER A 586 15.10 23.83 -14.89
CA SER A 586 14.37 24.84 -15.66
C SER A 586 13.20 25.46 -14.90
N LEU A 587 12.45 24.67 -14.12
CA LEU A 587 11.37 25.18 -13.27
C LEU A 587 11.91 26.02 -12.10
N GLN A 588 13.08 25.65 -11.57
CA GLN A 588 13.77 26.42 -10.54
C GLN A 588 14.23 27.79 -11.08
N ASP A 589 14.78 27.86 -12.31
CA ASP A 589 15.09 29.14 -12.97
C ASP A 589 13.86 30.05 -13.04
N ILE A 590 12.70 29.51 -13.45
CA ILE A 590 11.43 30.25 -13.53
C ILE A 590 11.01 30.78 -12.16
N LYS A 591 11.13 29.94 -11.13
CA LYS A 591 10.74 30.26 -9.75
C LYS A 591 11.63 31.34 -9.16
N ASP A 592 12.95 31.19 -9.27
CA ASP A 592 13.92 32.12 -8.69
C ASP A 592 13.87 33.49 -9.36
N ALA A 593 13.55 33.54 -10.65
CA ALA A 593 13.30 34.79 -11.36
C ALA A 593 11.95 35.44 -11.04
N GLY A 594 11.10 34.82 -10.22
CA GLY A 594 9.82 35.37 -9.81
C GLY A 594 8.80 35.56 -10.95
N LEU A 595 8.99 34.90 -12.09
CA LEU A 595 8.24 35.15 -13.33
C LEU A 595 6.74 34.86 -13.21
N LEU A 596 6.34 34.10 -12.18
CA LEU A 596 4.96 33.69 -11.94
C LEU A 596 4.34 34.35 -10.71
N ASN A 597 5.04 35.27 -10.03
CA ASN A 597 4.56 35.87 -8.79
C ASN A 597 3.22 36.59 -8.97
N ASP A 598 3.10 37.41 -10.02
CA ASP A 598 1.85 38.11 -10.35
C ASP A 598 0.72 37.14 -10.71
N TYR A 599 1.05 36.04 -11.41
CA TYR A 599 0.08 35.00 -11.72
C TYR A 599 -0.47 34.36 -10.45
N LEU A 600 0.43 33.93 -9.56
CA LEU A 600 0.10 33.25 -8.31
C LEU A 600 -0.67 34.16 -7.35
N ALA A 601 -0.31 35.44 -7.27
CA ALA A 601 -1.00 36.44 -6.45
C ALA A 601 -2.43 36.73 -6.94
N ALA A 602 -2.69 36.53 -8.24
CA ALA A 602 -4.02 36.73 -8.85
C ALA A 602 -4.92 35.49 -8.77
N LEU A 603 -4.41 34.33 -8.33
CA LEU A 603 -5.24 33.14 -8.16
C LEU A 603 -6.15 33.30 -6.93
N PRO A 604 -7.42 32.87 -7.01
CA PRO A 604 -8.30 32.86 -5.84
C PRO A 604 -7.78 31.86 -4.80
N ASP A 605 -7.87 32.22 -3.52
CA ASP A 605 -7.80 31.26 -2.42
C ASP A 605 -9.01 30.31 -2.56
N ASP A 606 -8.78 29.08 -2.99
CA ASP A 606 -9.80 28.02 -3.13
C ASP A 606 -9.81 27.08 -1.92
#